data_AF-A0A954IMZ1-F1
#
_entry.id   AF-A0A954IMZ1-F1
#
_cell.length_a   1.000
_cell.length_b   1.000
_cell.length_c   1.000
_cell.angle_alpha   90.00
_cell.angle_beta   90.00
_cell.angle_gamma   90.00
#
_symmetry.space_group_name_H-M   'P 1'
#
loop_
_entity.id
_entity.type
_entity.pdbx_description
1 polymer ?
#
loop_
_entity_poly.entity_id
_entity_poly.type
_entity_poly.pdbx_seq_one_letter_code
_entity_poly.pdbx_strand_id
1 'polypeptide(L)'
;MADYTTISVKGEIMSKKTMTLNLTEDEMATLDELAKRKDISKTGVLRQALRLYQLVDSRTQDGERLVFENEKDKKKSEVVVL
;
A
#
# COMPACT_ATOMS: atom_id res chain seq x y z
N MET A 1 -5.32 -9.51 -32.26
CA MET A 1 -5.83 -8.14 -32.44
C MET A 1 -6.38 -7.72 -31.08
N ALA A 2 -5.74 -6.89 -30.25
CA ALA A 2 -5.00 -5.67 -30.54
C ALA A 2 -3.48 -5.75 -30.31
N ASP A 3 -2.78 -5.00 -31.15
CA ASP A 3 -1.35 -4.73 -31.17
C ASP A 3 -1.08 -3.58 -30.18
N TYR A 4 -0.28 -3.83 -29.15
CA TYR A 4 0.14 -2.76 -28.24
C TYR A 4 1.41 -2.12 -28.80
N THR A 5 1.22 -1.03 -29.54
CA THR A 5 2.32 -0.15 -29.98
C THR A 5 3.06 0.37 -28.74
N THR A 6 4.28 -0.13 -28.54
CA THR A 6 5.22 0.33 -27.51
C THR A 6 5.73 1.72 -27.86
N ILE A 7 5.19 2.75 -27.22
CA ILE A 7 5.82 4.08 -27.20
C ILE A 7 6.85 4.07 -26.07
N SER A 8 8.11 3.86 -26.45
CA SER A 8 9.27 3.99 -25.57
C SER A 8 9.50 5.47 -25.22
N VAL A 9 9.10 5.86 -24.01
CA VAL A 9 9.60 7.08 -23.36
C VAL A 9 10.60 6.63 -22.30
N LYS A 10 11.86 7.03 -22.52
CA LYS A 10 13.08 6.80 -21.74
C LYS A 10 12.86 6.61 -20.22
N GLY A 11 12.54 5.38 -19.85
CA GLY A 11 12.44 4.84 -18.50
C GLY A 11 12.07 3.38 -18.68
N GLU A 12 12.86 2.45 -18.14
CA GLU A 12 12.54 1.02 -18.23
C GLU A 12 11.06 0.82 -17.88
N ILE A 13 10.29 0.28 -18.82
CA ILE A 13 8.92 -0.17 -18.55
C ILE A 13 9.09 -1.32 -17.58
N MET A 14 9.06 -1.04 -16.27
CA MET A 14 9.05 -2.06 -15.24
C MET A 14 7.93 -3.03 -15.60
N SER A 15 8.31 -4.25 -15.96
CA SER A 15 7.38 -5.33 -16.30
C SER A 15 6.33 -5.44 -15.18
N LYS A 16 5.10 -5.04 -15.49
CA LYS A 16 3.97 -5.18 -14.57
C LYS A 16 3.59 -6.65 -14.54
N LYS A 17 3.70 -7.27 -13.37
CA LYS A 17 3.21 -8.63 -13.15
C LYS A 17 1.76 -8.58 -12.66
N THR A 18 0.92 -9.44 -13.22
CA THR A 18 -0.46 -9.63 -12.75
C THR A 18 -0.46 -10.56 -11.54
N MET A 19 -1.30 -10.24 -10.56
CA MET A 19 -1.61 -11.12 -9.43
C MET A 19 -3.12 -11.25 -9.30
N THR A 20 -3.58 -12.42 -8.85
CA THR A 20 -4.96 -12.65 -8.42
C THR A 20 -4.95 -12.84 -6.91
N LEU A 21 -5.79 -12.10 -6.21
CA LEU A 21 -5.92 -12.16 -4.76
C LEU A 21 -7.38 -12.45 -4.42
N ASN A 22 -7.62 -13.47 -3.61
CA ASN A 22 -8.94 -13.72 -3.05
C ASN A 22 -9.05 -12.95 -1.74
N LEU A 23 -10.15 -12.23 -1.56
CA LEU A 23 -10.46 -11.48 -0.36
C LEU A 23 -11.78 -12.00 0.20
N THR A 24 -11.90 -12.01 1.51
CA THR A 24 -13.19 -12.10 2.20
C THR A 24 -14.05 -10.88 1.88
N GLU A 25 -15.34 -10.97 2.17
CA GLU A 25 -16.27 -9.86 1.96
C GLU A 25 -15.87 -8.61 2.77
N ASP A 26 -15.48 -8.80 4.03
CA ASP A 26 -15.04 -7.71 4.92
C ASP A 26 -13.75 -7.03 4.44
N GLU A 27 -12.78 -7.81 3.97
CA GLU A 27 -11.54 -7.27 3.41
C GLU A 27 -11.79 -6.47 2.13
N MET A 28 -12.66 -6.97 1.25
CA MET A 28 -13.02 -6.28 0.02
C MET A 28 -13.79 -4.98 0.31
N ALA A 29 -14.74 -5.00 1.24
CA ALA A 29 -15.47 -3.82 1.68
C ALA A 29 -14.53 -2.76 2.28
N THR A 30 -13.56 -3.17 3.09
CA THR A 30 -12.54 -2.29 3.65
C THR A 30 -11.68 -1.66 2.53
N LEU A 31 -11.28 -2.44 1.54
CA LEU A 31 -10.51 -1.96 0.39
C LEU A 31 -11.30 -0.97 -0.45
N ASP A 32 -12.60 -1.22 -0.66
CA ASP A 32 -13.52 -0.31 -1.34
C ASP A 32 -13.66 1.03 -0.62
N GLU A 33 -13.85 0.99 0.69
CA GLU A 33 -13.95 2.19 1.51
C GLU A 33 -12.66 3.01 1.44
N LEU A 34 -11.49 2.36 1.59
CA LEU A 34 -10.18 3.01 1.50
C LEU A 34 -9.96 3.68 0.14
N ALA A 35 -10.30 2.97 -0.94
CA ALA A 35 -10.21 3.48 -2.30
C ALA A 35 -11.08 4.73 -2.49
N LYS A 36 -12.33 4.67 -2.01
CA LYS A 36 -13.28 5.79 -2.05
C LYS A 36 -12.80 7.00 -1.22
N ARG A 37 -12.37 6.78 0.03
CA ARG A 37 -11.91 7.87 0.92
C ARG A 37 -10.68 8.59 0.39
N LYS A 38 -9.79 7.88 -0.30
CA LYS A 38 -8.53 8.42 -0.83
C LYS A 38 -8.61 8.87 -2.28
N ASP A 39 -9.75 8.67 -2.94
CA ASP A 39 -9.97 8.92 -4.37
C ASP A 39 -8.91 8.25 -5.28
N ILE A 40 -8.64 6.97 -5.02
CA ILE A 40 -7.68 6.17 -5.78
C ILE A 40 -8.25 4.78 -6.08
N SER A 41 -7.68 4.08 -7.06
CA SER A 41 -8.10 2.70 -7.37
C SER A 41 -7.69 1.72 -6.27
N LYS A 42 -8.39 0.58 -6.18
CA LYS A 42 -8.03 -0.55 -5.29
C LYS A 42 -6.58 -0.99 -5.47
N THR A 43 -6.11 -1.07 -6.71
CA THR A 43 -4.70 -1.34 -7.02
C THR A 43 -3.77 -0.23 -6.51
N GLY A 44 -4.21 1.03 -6.54
CA GLY A 44 -3.50 2.16 -5.94
C GLY A 44 -3.36 2.03 -4.42
N VAL A 45 -4.44 1.66 -3.72
CA VAL A 45 -4.42 1.37 -2.28
C VAL A 45 -3.42 0.25 -1.96
N LEU A 46 -3.49 -0.87 -2.68
CA LEU A 46 -2.58 -2.01 -2.46
C LEU A 46 -1.11 -1.63 -2.72
N ARG A 47 -0.81 -0.85 -3.77
CA ARG A 47 0.55 -0.33 -3.99
C ARG A 47 1.02 0.58 -2.86
N GLN A 48 0.14 1.42 -2.33
CA GLN A 48 0.47 2.28 -1.20
C GLN A 48 0.72 1.46 0.07
N ALA A 49 -0.11 0.44 0.33
CA ALA A 49 0.06 -0.47 1.46
C ALA A 49 1.40 -1.22 1.38
N LEU A 50 1.78 -1.74 0.21
CA LEU A 50 3.06 -2.40 0.00
C LEU A 50 4.25 -1.47 0.30
N ARG A 51 4.21 -0.22 -0.19
CA ARG A 51 5.27 0.77 0.10
C ARG A 51 5.36 1.11 1.58
N LEU A 52 4.21 1.27 2.24
CA LEU A 52 4.16 1.52 3.67
C LEU A 52 4.76 0.34 4.45
N TYR A 53 4.39 -0.88 4.10
CA TYR A 53 4.91 -2.08 4.73
C TYR A 53 6.43 -2.20 4.55
N GLN A 54 6.95 -1.96 3.34
CA GLN A 54 8.40 -1.93 3.09
C GLN A 54 9.14 -0.92 3.97
N LEU A 55 8.59 0.29 4.14
CA LEU A 55 9.20 1.32 4.98
C LEU A 55 9.21 0.89 6.46
N VAL A 56 8.08 0.37 6.94
CA VAL A 56 7.92 -0.07 8.33
C VAL A 56 8.85 -1.25 8.62
N ASP A 57 8.90 -2.24 7.73
CA ASP A 57 9.76 -3.42 7.83
C ASP A 57 11.24 -3.02 7.89
N SER A 58 11.70 -2.18 6.95
CA SER A 58 13.08 -1.67 6.94
C SER A 58 13.46 -0.99 8.25
N ARG A 59 12.62 -0.07 8.75
CA ARG A 59 12.91 0.65 10.00
C ARG A 59 12.88 -0.26 11.23
N THR A 60 11.98 -1.23 11.25
CA THR A 60 11.88 -2.19 12.35
C THR A 60 13.11 -3.11 12.39
N GLN A 61 13.62 -3.53 11.22
CA GLN A 61 14.87 -4.30 11.11
C GLN A 61 16.08 -3.49 11.63
N ASP A 62 16.07 -2.17 11.46
CA ASP A 62 17.08 -1.26 11.99
C ASP A 62 16.93 -0.98 13.52
N GLY A 63 15.95 -1.62 14.18
CA GLY A 63 15.68 -1.51 15.61
C GLY A 63 14.87 -0.27 16.01
N GLU A 64 14.34 0.49 15.04
CA GLU A 64 13.42 1.59 15.30
C GLU A 64 12.04 1.07 15.72
N ARG A 65 11.25 1.94 16.36
CA ARG A 65 9.89 1.61 16.81
C ARG A 65 8.86 2.49 16.13
N LEU A 66 7.77 1.87 15.66
CA LEU A 66 6.63 2.60 15.12
C LEU A 66 5.73 3.08 16.27
N VAL A 67 5.55 4.39 16.37
CA VAL A 67 4.72 5.02 17.40
C VAL A 67 3.63 5.85 16.72
N PHE A 68 2.38 5.67 17.14
CA PHE A 68 1.30 6.57 16.76
C PHE A 68 1.09 7.59 17.87
N GLU A 69 1.19 8.87 17.50
CA GLU A 69 0.94 9.98 18.41
C GLU A 69 -0.40 10.63 18.06
N ASN A 70 -1.28 10.71 19.05
CA ASN A 70 -2.51 11.49 18.92
C ASN A 70 -2.28 12.90 19.48
N GLU A 71 -2.20 13.89 18.60
CA GLU A 71 -1.93 15.29 18.96
C GLU A 71 -3.00 15.89 19.88
N LYS A 72 -4.26 15.43 19.81
CA LYS A 72 -5.36 15.95 20.64
C LYS A 72 -5.24 15.53 22.10
N ASP A 73 -4.76 14.30 22.32
CA ASP A 73 -4.80 13.68 23.64
C ASP A 73 -3.40 13.55 24.28
N LYS A 74 -2.34 13.91 23.53
CA LYS A 74 -0.91 13.70 23.86
C LYS A 74 -0.57 12.28 24.33
N LYS A 75 -1.38 11.30 23.95
CA LYS A 75 -1.12 9.89 24.25
C LYS A 75 -0.28 9.29 23.13
N LYS A 76 0.84 8.66 23.52
CA LYS A 76 1.67 7.83 22.64
C LYS A 76 1.26 6.38 22.83
N SER A 77 0.94 5.69 21.74
CA SER A 77 0.76 4.24 21.74
C SER A 77 1.83 3.61 20.87
N GLU A 78 2.62 2.74 21.47
CA GLU A 78 3.61 1.94 20.75
C GLU A 78 2.86 0.85 19.98
N VAL A 79 3.14 0.74 18.68
CA VAL A 79 2.55 -0.31 17.84
C VAL A 79 3.61 -1.34 17.54
N VAL A 80 3.39 -2.54 18.07
CA VAL A 80 4.12 -3.73 17.68
C VAL A 80 3.53 -4.22 16.36
N VAL A 81 4.31 -4.17 15.29
CA VAL A 81 3.96 -4.79 14.02
C VAL A 81 4.34 -6.27 14.14
N LEU A 82 3.34 -7.15 14.12
CA LEU A 82 3.53 -8.62 14.16
C LEU A 82 3.95 -9.18 12.81
#